data_AF-A0A7X0HNK2-F1
#
_entry.id   AF-A0A7X0HNK2-F1
#
_cell.length_a   1.000
_cell.length_b   1.000
_cell.length_c   1.000
_cell.angle_alpha   90.00
_cell.angle_beta   90.00
_cell.angle_gamma   90.00
#
_symmetry.space_group_name_H-M   'P 1'
#
loop_
_entity.id
_entity.type
_entity.pdbx_description
1 polymer ?
#
loop_
_entity_poly.entity_id
_entity_poly.type
_entity_poly.pdbx_seq_one_letter_code
_entity_poly.pdbx_strand_id
1 'polypeptide(L)'
;MVYKIISIMIHIGNTIQVNEKKPESQFTSSIEFLIDGKPMGSHGMGTGESEVENGLYAGTMSIRVREELPDSFILGIRPREGNAWSVDLPVTKKGNYQAFWINQVKKQEDLTIHYDKITFFPTSTEISLRLIMDEKVFHSNKYEFIDYRVIDDKGRFLQPLSGGGGGGGPENGTVFGSYKYYFEPLQTIPESITIKPISYGINENPPALEKEKWEGKEILFSQGAIGNLTVLSKTKENGVTTFTYKVEGEDLYRQAIAFWLEDAAGTRYESDGPALRVDGTVNQYQKSFSKTPPADDLYITTVSMDAPNYLEEFEITIKLKE
;
A
#
# COMPACT_ATOMS: atom_id res chain seq x y z
N MET A 1 -11.70 22.23 -19.84
CA MET A 1 -12.30 20.91 -20.10
C MET A 1 -12.15 20.10 -18.82
N VAL A 2 -13.25 19.78 -18.13
CA VAL A 2 -13.22 19.06 -16.84
C VAL A 2 -13.26 17.57 -17.14
N TYR A 3 -12.11 16.88 -17.06
CA TYR A 3 -12.06 15.43 -17.19
C TYR A 3 -12.56 14.81 -15.87
N LYS A 4 -13.78 14.28 -15.88
CA LYS A 4 -14.30 13.46 -14.78
C LYS A 4 -13.69 12.06 -14.91
N ILE A 5 -12.47 11.87 -14.38
CA ILE A 5 -11.84 10.55 -14.32
C ILE A 5 -12.44 9.79 -13.13
N ILE A 6 -13.49 9.02 -13.37
CA ILE A 6 -13.91 8.00 -12.42
C ILE A 6 -13.05 6.78 -12.70
N SER A 7 -12.20 6.49 -11.73
CA SER A 7 -11.39 5.29 -11.76
C SER A 7 -11.91 4.36 -10.67
N ILE A 8 -12.35 3.17 -11.08
CA ILE A 8 -12.79 2.07 -10.21
C ILE A 8 -11.69 1.01 -10.23
N MET A 9 -11.40 0.44 -9.06
CA MET A 9 -10.41 -0.62 -8.90
C MET A 9 -11.13 -1.94 -8.58
N ILE A 10 -10.79 -3.00 -9.31
CA ILE A 10 -11.23 -4.36 -9.04
C ILE A 10 -10.02 -5.13 -8.51
N HIS A 11 -10.15 -5.74 -7.33
CA HIS A 11 -9.11 -6.60 -6.76
C HIS A 11 -9.52 -8.08 -6.89
N ILE A 12 -8.58 -8.90 -7.35
CA ILE A 12 -8.77 -10.34 -7.60
C ILE A 12 -7.67 -11.07 -6.86
N GLY A 13 -8.03 -12.08 -6.06
CA GLY A 13 -7.08 -13.06 -5.54
C GLY A 13 -7.01 -14.26 -6.47
N ASN A 14 -5.81 -14.76 -6.76
CA ASN A 14 -5.60 -15.90 -7.64
C ASN A 14 -4.58 -16.89 -7.08
N THR A 15 -4.71 -18.15 -7.49
CA THR A 15 -3.71 -19.21 -7.27
C THR A 15 -3.37 -19.86 -8.59
N ILE A 16 -2.09 -20.14 -8.83
CA ILE A 16 -1.59 -20.75 -10.06
C ILE A 16 -0.67 -21.90 -9.71
N GLN A 17 -1.00 -23.11 -10.14
CA GLN A 17 -0.09 -24.25 -10.08
C GLN A 17 0.66 -24.37 -11.40
N VAL A 18 1.99 -24.50 -11.33
CA VAL A 18 2.83 -24.80 -12.49
C VAL A 18 3.60 -26.09 -12.26
N ASN A 19 3.79 -26.86 -13.33
CA ASN A 19 4.53 -28.13 -13.29
C ASN A 19 6.05 -27.92 -13.47
N GLU A 20 6.47 -26.77 -14.03
CA GLU A 20 7.87 -26.39 -14.21
C GLU A 20 8.04 -24.90 -13.85
N LYS A 21 9.21 -24.50 -13.33
CA LYS A 21 9.48 -23.10 -12.91
C LYS A 21 9.19 -22.14 -14.06
N LYS A 22 8.24 -21.22 -13.84
CA LYS A 22 7.89 -20.18 -14.81
C LYS A 22 9.08 -19.24 -15.06
N PRO A 23 9.31 -18.82 -16.32
CA PRO A 23 9.89 -17.51 -16.58
C PRO A 23 8.94 -16.46 -15.99
N GLU A 24 9.50 -15.52 -15.23
CA GLU A 24 8.78 -14.39 -14.64
C GLU A 24 7.91 -13.68 -15.71
N SER A 25 6.61 -13.46 -15.44
CA SER A 25 5.68 -12.56 -16.19
C SER A 25 4.71 -13.07 -17.29
N GLN A 26 4.60 -14.37 -17.60
CA GLN A 26 3.73 -14.77 -18.72
C GLN A 26 2.21 -14.82 -18.44
N PHE A 27 1.75 -14.97 -17.18
CA PHE A 27 0.31 -15.11 -16.94
C PHE A 27 -0.46 -13.81 -17.19
N THR A 28 0.06 -12.69 -16.73
CA THR A 28 -0.67 -11.42 -16.68
C THR A 28 -0.66 -10.70 -18.04
N SER A 29 0.37 -10.90 -18.85
CA SER A 29 0.49 -10.33 -20.20
C SER A 29 -0.39 -11.01 -21.26
N SER A 30 -0.94 -12.20 -20.95
CA SER A 30 -1.72 -13.02 -21.88
C SER A 30 -3.21 -13.12 -21.52
N ILE A 31 -3.74 -12.20 -20.69
CA ILE A 31 -5.15 -12.21 -20.28
C ILE A 31 -5.95 -11.10 -20.98
N GLU A 32 -7.19 -11.41 -21.29
CA GLU A 32 -8.24 -10.46 -21.68
C GLU A 32 -9.32 -10.41 -20.58
N PHE A 33 -9.73 -9.19 -20.23
CA PHE A 33 -10.84 -8.94 -19.32
C PHE A 33 -12.08 -8.52 -20.09
N LEU A 34 -13.24 -9.01 -19.65
CA LEU A 34 -14.54 -8.67 -20.21
C LEU A 34 -15.47 -8.16 -19.11
N ILE A 35 -16.30 -7.18 -19.46
CA ILE A 35 -17.43 -6.72 -18.64
C ILE A 35 -18.70 -7.08 -19.39
N ASP A 36 -19.51 -7.96 -18.81
CA ASP A 36 -20.74 -8.48 -19.42
C ASP A 36 -20.53 -9.01 -20.86
N GLY A 37 -19.44 -9.77 -21.04
CA GLY A 37 -19.05 -10.37 -22.32
C GLY A 37 -18.46 -9.41 -23.35
N LYS A 38 -18.29 -8.12 -23.02
CA LYS A 38 -17.64 -7.12 -23.89
C LYS A 38 -16.19 -6.91 -23.46
N PRO A 39 -15.22 -6.82 -24.39
CA PRO A 39 -13.84 -6.51 -24.04
C PRO A 39 -13.76 -5.22 -23.22
N MET A 40 -13.03 -5.28 -22.10
CA MET A 40 -12.76 -4.12 -21.28
C MET A 40 -11.88 -3.15 -22.08
N GLY A 41 -12.24 -1.85 -22.04
CA GLY A 41 -11.45 -0.79 -22.66
C GLY A 41 -10.07 -0.60 -22.03
N SER A 42 -9.44 0.56 -22.28
CA SER A 42 -8.12 0.87 -21.71
C SER A 42 -8.16 0.81 -20.18
N HIS A 43 -7.36 -0.09 -19.61
CA HIS A 43 -7.24 -0.31 -18.18
C HIS A 43 -5.77 -0.35 -17.76
N GLY A 44 -5.51 0.02 -16.51
CA GLY A 44 -4.23 -0.25 -15.86
C GLY A 44 -4.31 -1.56 -15.08
N MET A 45 -3.19 -2.25 -14.92
CA MET A 45 -3.13 -3.47 -14.12
C MET A 45 -1.88 -3.45 -13.24
N GLY A 46 -2.05 -3.84 -11.98
CA GLY A 46 -0.96 -4.13 -11.05
C GLY A 46 -1.12 -5.55 -10.51
N THR A 47 -0.01 -6.24 -10.33
CA THR A 47 0.00 -7.65 -9.91
C THR A 47 1.07 -7.85 -8.85
N GLY A 48 0.77 -8.70 -7.87
CA GLY A 48 1.75 -9.19 -6.90
C GLY A 48 1.53 -10.69 -6.72
N GLU A 49 2.57 -11.49 -6.94
CA GLU A 49 2.50 -12.95 -6.81
C GLU A 49 3.71 -13.45 -6.01
N SER A 50 3.50 -14.49 -5.21
CA SER A 50 4.55 -15.15 -4.44
C SER A 50 4.37 -16.66 -4.48
N GLU A 51 5.47 -17.41 -4.53
CA GLU A 51 5.44 -18.86 -4.42
C GLU A 51 5.06 -19.25 -2.99
N VAL A 52 4.04 -20.09 -2.86
CA VAL A 52 3.57 -20.64 -1.58
C VAL A 52 4.27 -21.96 -1.29
N GLU A 53 4.23 -22.89 -2.26
CA GLU A 53 4.86 -24.21 -2.13
C GLU A 53 4.98 -24.92 -3.48
N ASN A 54 6.15 -25.48 -3.81
CA ASN A 54 6.34 -26.44 -4.91
C ASN A 54 5.67 -26.01 -6.24
N GLY A 55 5.92 -24.78 -6.70
CA GLY A 55 5.32 -24.26 -7.94
C GLY A 55 3.84 -23.86 -7.83
N LEU A 56 3.25 -23.88 -6.63
CA LEU A 56 2.00 -23.19 -6.33
C LEU A 56 2.31 -21.74 -6.01
N TYR A 57 1.75 -20.83 -6.80
CA TYR A 57 1.81 -19.40 -6.59
C TYR A 57 0.46 -18.89 -6.11
N ALA A 58 0.46 -17.98 -5.15
CA ALA A 58 -0.70 -17.19 -4.79
C ALA A 58 -0.41 -15.72 -5.05
N GLY A 59 -1.42 -14.99 -5.48
CA GLY A 59 -1.25 -13.61 -5.87
C GLY A 59 -2.52 -12.79 -5.79
N THR A 60 -2.32 -11.50 -6.05
CA THR A 60 -3.39 -10.55 -6.26
C THR A 60 -3.18 -9.79 -7.55
N MET A 61 -4.28 -9.42 -8.17
CA MET A 61 -4.34 -8.57 -9.34
C MET A 61 -5.31 -7.43 -9.07
N SER A 62 -4.89 -6.22 -9.43
CA SER A 62 -5.69 -5.02 -9.31
C SER A 62 -5.87 -4.39 -10.68
N ILE A 63 -7.13 -4.27 -11.12
CA ILE A 63 -7.48 -3.73 -12.43
C ILE A 63 -8.07 -2.35 -12.22
N ARG A 64 -7.46 -1.34 -12.82
CA ARG A 64 -7.90 0.05 -12.81
C ARG A 64 -8.70 0.33 -14.09
N VAL A 65 -10.01 0.41 -13.97
CA VAL A 65 -10.92 0.72 -15.07
C VAL A 65 -11.15 2.23 -15.14
N ARG A 66 -11.12 2.79 -16.36
CA ARG A 66 -11.29 4.25 -16.60
C ARG A 66 -12.74 4.66 -16.87
N GLU A 67 -13.63 3.69 -16.99
CA GLU A 67 -15.05 3.86 -17.27
C GLU A 67 -15.87 3.64 -16.00
N GLU A 68 -17.04 4.27 -15.90
CA GLU A 68 -18.02 3.95 -14.86
C GLU A 68 -18.52 2.51 -15.08
N LEU A 69 -18.43 1.67 -14.05
CA LEU A 69 -18.96 0.31 -14.06
C LEU A 69 -20.36 0.28 -13.42
N PRO A 70 -21.26 -0.59 -13.89
CA PRO A 70 -22.54 -0.81 -13.22
C PRO A 70 -22.32 -1.41 -11.81
N ASP A 71 -23.32 -1.26 -10.94
CA ASP A 71 -23.24 -1.78 -9.56
C ASP A 71 -23.15 -3.33 -9.52
N SER A 72 -23.59 -4.02 -10.58
CA SER A 72 -23.41 -5.46 -10.77
C SER A 72 -23.05 -5.75 -12.23
N PHE A 73 -22.11 -6.66 -12.44
CA PHE A 73 -21.68 -7.14 -13.78
C PHE A 73 -21.03 -8.51 -13.67
N ILE A 74 -20.85 -9.18 -14.81
CA ILE A 74 -20.00 -10.36 -14.93
C ILE A 74 -18.61 -9.93 -15.40
N LEU A 75 -17.60 -10.22 -14.58
CA LEU A 75 -16.20 -10.11 -14.98
C LEU A 75 -15.76 -11.40 -15.65
N GLY A 76 -15.59 -11.35 -16.97
CA GLY A 76 -14.98 -12.44 -17.74
C GLY A 76 -13.46 -12.31 -17.71
N ILE A 77 -12.77 -13.41 -17.46
CA ILE A 77 -11.30 -13.52 -17.49
C ILE A 77 -10.93 -14.70 -18.36
N ARG A 78 -10.14 -14.48 -19.41
CA ARG A 78 -9.70 -15.54 -20.32
C ARG A 78 -8.33 -15.24 -20.94
N PRO A 79 -7.66 -16.25 -21.52
CA PRO A 79 -6.50 -16.02 -22.37
C PRO A 79 -6.83 -15.10 -23.53
N ARG A 80 -5.91 -14.19 -23.87
CA ARG A 80 -6.00 -13.36 -25.08
C ARG A 80 -5.86 -14.19 -26.35
N GLU A 81 -5.06 -15.26 -26.26
CA GLU A 81 -4.87 -16.24 -27.34
C GLU A 81 -5.31 -17.63 -26.89
N GLY A 82 -6.12 -18.30 -27.72
CA GLY A 82 -6.68 -19.61 -27.42
C GLY A 82 -7.85 -19.57 -26.44
N ASN A 83 -8.48 -20.73 -26.24
CA ASN A 83 -9.67 -20.91 -25.39
C ASN A 83 -9.44 -21.95 -24.29
N ALA A 84 -8.22 -22.04 -23.76
CA ALA A 84 -7.82 -23.09 -22.83
C ALA A 84 -8.62 -23.04 -21.51
N TRP A 85 -9.04 -21.85 -21.10
CA TRP A 85 -9.89 -21.64 -19.92
C TRP A 85 -10.65 -20.32 -20.05
N SER A 86 -11.74 -20.18 -19.31
CA SER A 86 -12.48 -18.93 -19.14
C SER A 86 -13.15 -18.98 -17.77
N VAL A 87 -13.14 -17.85 -17.06
CA VAL A 87 -13.79 -17.72 -15.76
C VAL A 87 -14.70 -16.50 -15.82
N ASP A 88 -15.96 -16.70 -15.41
CA ASP A 88 -16.94 -15.62 -15.26
C ASP A 88 -17.23 -15.44 -13.78
N LEU A 89 -16.89 -14.27 -13.25
CA LEU A 89 -17.07 -13.91 -11.85
C LEU A 89 -18.20 -12.89 -11.71
N PRO A 90 -19.30 -13.21 -11.00
CA PRO A 90 -20.30 -12.20 -10.69
C PRO A 90 -19.72 -11.20 -9.70
N VAL A 91 -19.60 -9.95 -10.13
CA VAL A 91 -19.15 -8.84 -9.29
C VAL A 91 -20.35 -8.00 -8.90
N THR A 92 -20.44 -7.67 -7.61
CA THR A 92 -21.45 -6.75 -7.10
C THR A 92 -20.77 -5.79 -6.16
N LYS A 93 -20.96 -4.50 -6.42
CA LYS A 93 -20.51 -3.42 -5.55
C LYS A 93 -21.10 -3.60 -4.15
N LYS A 94 -20.25 -3.49 -3.15
CA LYS A 94 -20.64 -3.65 -1.74
C LYS A 94 -20.47 -2.34 -0.98
N GLY A 95 -21.50 -2.06 -0.19
CA GLY A 95 -21.57 -0.92 0.72
C GLY A 95 -21.73 0.43 0.04
N ASN A 96 -21.91 1.44 0.87
CA ASN A 96 -22.01 2.83 0.45
C ASN A 96 -20.67 3.52 0.71
N TYR A 97 -20.43 4.62 0.02
CA TYR A 97 -19.28 5.49 0.28
C TYR A 97 -19.75 6.87 0.69
N GLN A 98 -18.91 7.58 1.43
CA GLN A 98 -19.12 8.99 1.74
C GLN A 98 -17.95 9.80 1.21
N ALA A 99 -18.25 10.83 0.42
CA ALA A 99 -17.25 11.68 -0.21
C ALA A 99 -17.34 13.11 0.33
N PHE A 100 -16.18 13.73 0.55
CA PHE A 100 -16.04 15.11 0.98
C PHE A 100 -15.15 15.85 -0.01
N TRP A 101 -15.67 16.95 -0.56
CA TRP A 101 -14.90 17.86 -1.40
C TRP A 101 -14.04 18.74 -0.51
N ILE A 102 -12.73 18.72 -0.76
CA ILE A 102 -11.76 19.49 0.04
C ILE A 102 -11.55 20.85 -0.62
N ASN A 103 -11.31 20.87 -1.93
CA ASN A 103 -11.05 22.06 -2.75
C ASN A 103 -9.98 23.00 -2.15
N GLN A 104 -8.97 22.44 -1.47
CA GLN A 104 -7.85 23.21 -0.95
C GLN A 104 -6.67 23.16 -1.92
N VAL A 105 -5.92 24.26 -1.97
CA VAL A 105 -4.75 24.39 -2.83
C VAL A 105 -3.59 24.86 -1.99
N LYS A 106 -2.46 24.18 -2.11
CA LYS A 106 -1.18 24.56 -1.53
C LYS A 106 -0.19 24.80 -2.66
N LYS A 107 0.47 25.95 -2.64
CA LYS A 107 1.34 26.39 -3.73
C LYS A 107 2.67 26.90 -3.19
N GLN A 108 3.73 26.41 -3.81
CA GLN A 108 5.09 26.96 -3.76
C GLN A 108 5.52 27.40 -5.16
N GLU A 109 6.75 27.89 -5.26
CA GLU A 109 7.34 28.34 -6.53
C GLU A 109 7.30 27.24 -7.60
N ASP A 110 7.62 26.01 -7.23
CA ASP A 110 7.88 24.89 -8.14
C ASP A 110 6.83 23.77 -8.12
N LEU A 111 5.92 23.78 -7.14
CA LEU A 111 4.87 22.78 -7.00
C LEU A 111 3.56 23.40 -6.48
N THR A 112 2.46 23.02 -7.11
CA THR A 112 1.10 23.25 -6.60
C THR A 112 0.41 21.91 -6.40
N ILE A 113 -0.13 21.69 -5.20
CA ILE A 113 -0.97 20.53 -4.87
C ILE A 113 -2.41 21.00 -4.68
N HIS A 114 -3.31 20.45 -5.50
CA HIS A 114 -4.74 20.56 -5.32
C HIS A 114 -5.24 19.32 -4.60
N TYR A 115 -5.78 19.52 -3.39
CA TYR A 115 -6.49 18.48 -2.65
C TYR A 115 -7.96 18.55 -3.04
N ASP A 116 -8.37 17.62 -3.90
CA ASP A 116 -9.69 17.68 -4.52
C ASP A 116 -10.75 17.06 -3.61
N LYS A 117 -10.51 15.82 -3.16
CA LYS A 117 -11.55 15.00 -2.53
C LYS A 117 -10.99 13.89 -1.65
N ILE A 118 -11.67 13.61 -0.55
CA ILE A 118 -11.50 12.38 0.23
C ILE A 118 -12.79 11.54 0.17
N THR A 119 -12.65 10.22 -0.02
CA THR A 119 -13.78 9.29 -0.10
C THR A 119 -13.56 8.12 0.85
N PHE A 120 -14.52 7.87 1.73
CA PHE A 120 -14.53 6.73 2.64
C PHE A 120 -15.36 5.60 2.03
N PHE A 121 -14.69 4.52 1.65
CA PHE A 121 -15.30 3.27 1.24
C PHE A 121 -15.29 2.28 2.42
N PRO A 122 -16.14 1.23 2.39
CA PRO A 122 -16.10 0.18 3.41
C PRO A 122 -14.76 -0.57 3.48
N THR A 123 -14.02 -0.59 2.37
CA THR A 123 -12.78 -1.36 2.21
C THR A 123 -11.53 -0.48 2.08
N SER A 124 -11.67 0.84 1.95
CA SER A 124 -10.53 1.75 1.82
C SER A 124 -10.92 3.21 2.06
N THR A 125 -9.91 4.05 2.27
CA THR A 125 -10.03 5.51 2.24
C THR A 125 -9.27 6.04 1.02
N GLU A 126 -9.95 6.71 0.08
CA GLU A 126 -9.34 7.31 -1.12
C GLU A 126 -9.06 8.80 -0.90
N ILE A 127 -7.86 9.26 -1.27
CA ILE A 127 -7.53 10.68 -1.45
C ILE A 127 -7.24 10.93 -2.93
N SER A 128 -7.92 11.91 -3.50
CA SER A 128 -7.71 12.39 -4.87
C SER A 128 -7.04 13.75 -4.83
N LEU A 129 -5.96 13.89 -5.60
CA LEU A 129 -5.19 15.11 -5.70
C LEU A 129 -4.67 15.36 -7.11
N ARG A 130 -4.34 16.61 -7.41
CA ARG A 130 -3.65 17.01 -8.63
C ARG A 130 -2.37 17.75 -8.30
N LEU A 131 -1.32 17.43 -9.04
CA LEU A 131 -0.04 18.11 -8.99
C LEU A 131 0.12 18.97 -10.24
N ILE A 132 0.62 20.18 -10.06
CA ILE A 132 1.00 21.09 -11.13
C ILE A 132 2.43 21.55 -10.82
N MET A 133 3.34 21.33 -11.76
CA MET A 133 4.74 21.73 -11.62
C MET A 133 5.30 22.17 -12.96
N ASP A 134 6.37 22.97 -12.91
CA ASP A 134 7.09 23.36 -14.12
C ASP A 134 7.78 22.16 -14.76
N GLU A 135 7.90 22.16 -16.08
CA GLU A 135 8.55 21.10 -16.85
C GLU A 135 9.99 20.83 -16.38
N LYS A 136 10.73 21.88 -16.01
CA LYS A 136 12.11 21.74 -15.50
C LYS A 136 12.15 20.99 -14.17
N VAL A 137 11.16 21.19 -13.31
CA VAL A 137 11.04 20.55 -11.99
C VAL A 137 10.64 19.09 -12.17
N PHE A 138 9.75 18.83 -13.12
CA PHE A 138 9.37 17.47 -13.50
C PHE A 138 10.59 16.67 -14.00
N HIS A 139 11.37 17.21 -14.94
CA HIS A 139 12.54 16.51 -15.50
C HIS A 139 13.72 16.38 -14.53
N SER A 140 13.78 17.19 -13.47
CA SER A 140 14.79 17.04 -12.42
C SER A 140 14.42 15.99 -11.37
N ASN A 141 13.22 15.39 -11.48
CA ASN A 141 12.69 14.40 -10.55
C ASN A 141 12.63 14.87 -9.09
N LYS A 142 12.63 16.20 -8.84
CA LYS A 142 12.62 16.77 -7.48
C LYS A 142 11.50 16.22 -6.61
N TYR A 143 10.36 15.92 -7.22
CA TYR A 143 9.13 15.44 -6.56
C TYR A 143 8.68 14.06 -7.04
N GLU A 144 9.57 13.27 -7.65
CA GLU A 144 9.22 11.94 -8.20
C GLU A 144 8.69 10.97 -7.12
N PHE A 145 9.20 11.08 -5.88
CA PHE A 145 8.88 10.17 -4.78
C PHE A 145 8.08 10.83 -3.65
N ILE A 146 7.13 11.73 -3.97
CA ILE A 146 6.18 12.22 -2.96
C ILE A 146 5.21 11.09 -2.59
N ASP A 147 5.17 10.77 -1.29
CA ASP A 147 4.14 9.95 -0.66
C ASP A 147 3.34 10.81 0.33
N TYR A 148 2.28 10.24 0.91
CA TYR A 148 1.36 10.95 1.79
C TYR A 148 1.14 10.18 3.07
N ARG A 149 1.30 10.86 4.20
CA ARG A 149 0.87 10.37 5.52
C ARG A 149 -0.50 10.92 5.81
N VAL A 150 -1.42 10.04 6.18
CA VAL A 150 -2.80 10.39 6.48
C VAL A 150 -3.07 10.03 7.92
N ILE A 151 -3.47 11.01 8.71
CA ILE A 151 -3.58 10.89 10.16
C ILE A 151 -5.00 11.26 10.55
N ASP A 152 -5.67 10.42 11.35
CA ASP A 152 -6.98 10.75 11.90
C ASP A 152 -6.92 11.60 13.17
N ASP A 153 -8.09 12.05 13.62
CA ASP A 153 -8.31 12.84 14.84
C ASP A 153 -7.83 12.16 16.13
N LYS A 154 -7.54 10.86 16.09
CA LYS A 154 -6.98 10.09 17.21
C LYS A 154 -5.46 9.90 17.10
N GLY A 155 -4.83 10.55 16.12
CA GLY A 155 -3.39 10.43 15.86
C GLY A 155 -3.00 9.12 15.16
N ARG A 156 -3.97 8.39 14.59
CA ARG A 156 -3.69 7.14 13.89
C ARG A 156 -3.26 7.42 12.46
N PHE A 157 -2.05 6.99 12.13
CA PHE A 157 -1.55 6.95 10.74
C PHE A 157 -2.27 5.86 9.98
N LEU A 158 -2.97 6.19 8.89
CA LEU A 158 -3.61 5.21 8.02
C LEU A 158 -2.57 4.48 7.19
N GLN A 159 -2.66 3.15 7.18
CA GLN A 159 -1.79 2.30 6.38
C GLN A 159 -2.06 2.55 4.87
N PRO A 160 -1.04 2.86 4.07
CA PRO A 160 -1.19 2.94 2.62
C PRO A 160 -1.43 1.53 2.05
N LEU A 161 -2.44 1.39 1.21
CA LEU A 161 -2.77 0.14 0.50
C LEU A 161 -2.25 0.17 -0.93
N SER A 162 -2.49 1.27 -1.64
CA SER A 162 -1.99 1.49 -2.99
C SER A 162 -2.05 2.97 -3.33
N GLY A 163 -1.38 3.37 -4.40
CA GLY A 163 -1.42 4.73 -4.86
C GLY A 163 -0.83 4.85 -6.25
N GLY A 164 -1.27 5.85 -6.98
CA GLY A 164 -0.69 6.14 -8.27
C GLY A 164 -1.54 7.08 -9.08
N GLY A 165 -0.86 7.82 -9.94
CA GLY A 165 -1.46 8.76 -10.86
C GLY A 165 -0.79 8.70 -12.21
N GLY A 166 -1.32 9.50 -13.11
CA GLY A 166 -0.73 9.72 -14.41
C GLY A 166 -0.81 11.21 -14.72
N GLY A 167 0.19 11.70 -15.42
CA GLY A 167 0.17 13.00 -16.06
C GLY A 167 0.23 12.88 -17.57
N GLY A 168 -0.16 13.95 -18.24
CA GLY A 168 0.25 14.15 -19.63
C GLY A 168 1.73 14.56 -19.69
N GLY A 169 2.30 14.54 -20.89
CA GLY A 169 3.57 15.25 -21.12
C GLY A 169 3.41 16.76 -20.85
N PRO A 170 4.52 17.51 -20.83
CA PRO A 170 4.48 18.96 -20.63
C PRO A 170 3.56 19.65 -21.65
N GLU A 171 2.67 20.52 -21.16
CA GLU A 171 1.83 21.39 -21.97
C GLU A 171 2.15 22.84 -21.61
N ASN A 172 2.65 23.62 -22.58
CA ASN A 172 3.08 25.01 -22.37
C ASN A 172 4.08 25.18 -21.21
N GLY A 173 5.02 24.24 -21.06
CA GLY A 173 6.05 24.27 -20.00
C GLY A 173 5.54 23.87 -18.60
N THR A 174 4.28 23.42 -18.48
CA THR A 174 3.69 22.94 -17.24
C THR A 174 3.34 21.47 -17.35
N VAL A 175 3.55 20.70 -16.28
CA VAL A 175 3.15 19.31 -16.17
C VAL A 175 1.99 19.19 -15.19
N PHE A 176 0.94 18.50 -15.62
CA PHE A 176 -0.25 18.22 -14.82
C PHE A 176 -0.34 16.72 -14.54
N GLY A 177 -0.41 16.35 -13.27
CA GLY A 177 -0.63 14.97 -12.83
C GLY A 177 -1.89 14.83 -11.99
N SER A 178 -2.65 13.78 -12.21
CA SER A 178 -3.82 13.41 -11.39
C SER A 178 -3.55 12.10 -10.67
N TYR A 179 -3.69 12.11 -9.35
CA TYR A 179 -3.30 10.99 -8.49
C TYR A 179 -4.44 10.58 -7.57
N LYS A 180 -4.49 9.28 -7.29
CA LYS A 180 -5.34 8.68 -6.28
C LYS A 180 -4.51 7.80 -5.39
N TYR A 181 -4.67 7.97 -4.08
CA TYR A 181 -4.03 7.17 -3.04
C TYR A 181 -5.11 6.50 -2.19
N TYR A 182 -4.89 5.24 -1.85
CA TYR A 182 -5.82 4.41 -1.10
C TYR A 182 -5.16 3.96 0.19
N PHE A 183 -5.86 4.15 1.29
CA PHE A 183 -5.44 3.80 2.63
C PHE A 183 -6.43 2.82 3.25
N GLU A 184 -6.08 2.24 4.39
CA GLU A 184 -6.96 1.36 5.15
C GLU A 184 -8.34 1.99 5.40
N PRO A 185 -9.40 1.17 5.48
CA PRO A 185 -10.74 1.66 5.76
C PRO A 185 -10.85 2.22 7.18
N LEU A 186 -11.74 3.18 7.33
CA LEU A 186 -12.14 3.71 8.62
C LEU A 186 -13.51 3.14 9.01
N GLN A 187 -13.59 2.49 10.18
CA GLN A 187 -14.86 1.99 10.71
C GLN A 187 -15.87 3.12 10.95
N THR A 188 -15.38 4.30 11.32
CA THR A 188 -16.19 5.51 11.51
C THR A 188 -15.45 6.70 10.91
N ILE A 189 -16.21 7.63 10.33
CA ILE A 189 -15.64 8.87 9.81
C ILE A 189 -15.11 9.70 11.00
N PRO A 190 -13.85 10.13 10.99
CA PRO A 190 -13.27 10.93 12.07
C PRO A 190 -13.77 12.37 12.04
N GLU A 191 -13.49 13.14 13.08
CA GLU A 191 -13.76 14.59 13.12
C GLU A 191 -12.88 15.35 12.14
N SER A 192 -11.63 14.92 11.99
CA SER A 192 -10.69 15.48 11.04
C SER A 192 -9.72 14.44 10.47
N ILE A 193 -9.17 14.76 9.30
CA ILE A 193 -8.05 14.05 8.68
C ILE A 193 -6.96 15.07 8.37
N THR A 194 -5.72 14.76 8.73
CA THR A 194 -4.53 15.50 8.33
C THR A 194 -3.79 14.74 7.24
N ILE A 195 -3.41 15.43 6.17
CA ILE A 195 -2.63 14.89 5.06
C ILE A 195 -1.28 15.61 5.04
N LYS A 196 -0.20 14.85 5.23
CA LYS A 196 1.18 15.33 5.23
C LYS A 196 1.94 14.75 4.05
N PRO A 197 2.28 15.55 3.02
CA PRO A 197 3.17 15.09 1.97
C PRO A 197 4.57 14.89 2.53
N ILE A 198 5.20 13.80 2.12
CA ILE A 198 6.52 13.40 2.55
C ILE A 198 7.35 12.96 1.35
N SER A 199 8.67 13.04 1.49
CA SER A 199 9.61 12.40 0.57
C SER A 199 10.65 11.60 1.34
N TYR A 200 11.20 10.60 0.69
CA TYR A 200 12.32 9.83 1.22
C TYR A 200 13.58 10.19 0.46
N GLY A 201 14.67 10.39 1.21
CA GLY A 201 15.99 10.43 0.62
C GLY A 201 16.32 9.08 -0.01
N ILE A 202 17.09 9.09 -1.09
CA ILE A 202 17.75 7.90 -1.60
C ILE A 202 18.96 7.66 -0.69
N ASN A 203 18.93 6.57 0.08
CA ASN A 203 20.10 6.17 0.86
C ASN A 203 20.99 5.27 -0.01
N GLU A 204 22.23 5.70 -0.23
CA GLU A 204 23.22 4.96 -1.03
C GLU A 204 23.85 3.80 -0.25
N ASN A 205 23.74 3.82 1.09
CA ASN A 205 24.30 2.79 1.94
C ASN A 205 23.24 1.74 2.32
N PRO A 206 23.63 0.46 2.42
CA PRO A 206 22.77 -0.55 3.02
C PRO A 206 22.37 -0.13 4.44
N PRO A 207 21.10 -0.31 4.84
CA PRO A 207 20.69 0.02 6.19
C PRO A 207 21.38 -0.91 7.19
N ALA A 208 21.73 -0.37 8.37
CA ALA A 208 22.29 -1.17 9.45
C ALA A 208 21.22 -2.13 9.98
N LEU A 209 21.63 -3.38 10.25
CA LEU A 209 20.76 -4.37 10.86
C LEU A 209 20.90 -4.29 12.38
N GLU A 210 19.77 -4.30 13.07
CA GLU A 210 19.69 -4.50 14.51
C GLU A 210 19.10 -5.89 14.76
N LYS A 211 19.83 -6.73 15.50
CA LYS A 211 19.50 -8.14 15.70
C LYS A 211 19.66 -8.53 17.17
N GLU A 212 18.63 -9.12 17.76
CA GLU A 212 18.67 -9.61 19.13
C GLU A 212 18.01 -10.98 19.27
N LYS A 213 18.58 -11.83 20.13
CA LYS A 213 18.02 -13.14 20.44
C LYS A 213 16.75 -13.00 21.27
N TRP A 214 15.68 -13.69 20.87
CA TRP A 214 14.43 -13.66 21.62
C TRP A 214 14.49 -14.58 22.85
N GLU A 215 14.55 -13.99 24.04
CA GLU A 215 14.59 -14.71 25.32
C GLU A 215 13.23 -14.76 26.04
N GLY A 216 12.14 -14.37 25.37
CA GLY A 216 10.80 -14.33 26.00
C GLY A 216 10.52 -13.08 26.82
N LYS A 217 11.35 -12.04 26.68
CA LYS A 217 11.21 -10.73 27.35
C LYS A 217 11.07 -9.64 26.31
N GLU A 218 10.54 -8.49 26.73
CA GLU A 218 10.43 -7.31 25.86
C GLU A 218 11.81 -6.89 25.30
N ILE A 219 11.85 -6.57 24.01
CA ILE A 219 13.06 -6.10 23.33
C ILE A 219 12.76 -4.77 22.63
N LEU A 220 13.55 -3.75 22.92
CA LEU A 220 13.51 -2.46 22.25
C LEU A 220 14.61 -2.39 21.18
N PHE A 221 14.19 -2.20 19.93
CA PHE A 221 15.07 -1.95 18.80
C PHE A 221 15.01 -0.48 18.40
N SER A 222 16.17 0.13 18.21
CA SER A 222 16.27 1.38 17.46
C SER A 222 16.12 1.07 15.98
N GLN A 223 15.29 1.83 15.27
CA GLN A 223 15.22 1.82 13.81
C GLN A 223 15.88 3.08 13.25
N GLY A 224 16.81 3.70 13.97
CA GLY A 224 17.52 4.90 13.53
C GLY A 224 16.69 6.18 13.71
N ALA A 225 16.80 7.11 12.77
CA ALA A 225 16.15 8.42 12.87
C ALA A 225 14.62 8.32 12.74
N ILE A 226 14.10 7.27 12.10
CA ILE A 226 12.66 7.10 11.92
C ILE A 226 11.92 6.79 13.22
N GLY A 227 12.58 6.20 14.23
CA GLY A 227 11.96 5.78 15.48
C GLY A 227 12.43 4.43 16.01
N ASN A 228 11.57 3.76 16.78
CA ASN A 228 11.84 2.51 17.49
C ASN A 228 10.74 1.47 17.30
N LEU A 229 11.12 0.19 17.42
CA LEU A 229 10.22 -0.95 17.46
C LEU A 229 10.43 -1.73 18.76
N THR A 230 9.37 -1.95 19.52
CA THR A 230 9.39 -2.72 20.78
C THR A 230 8.62 -4.02 20.62
N VAL A 231 9.29 -5.16 20.68
CA VAL A 231 8.63 -6.47 20.66
C VAL A 231 8.13 -6.79 22.06
N LEU A 232 6.82 -6.95 22.22
CA LEU A 232 6.15 -7.08 23.50
C LEU A 232 5.97 -8.55 23.91
N SER A 233 5.52 -9.39 22.97
CA SER A 233 5.17 -10.77 23.28
C SER A 233 5.22 -11.69 22.06
N LYS A 234 5.27 -12.98 22.35
CA LYS A 234 5.20 -14.09 21.37
C LYS A 234 4.15 -15.09 21.83
N THR A 235 3.19 -15.40 20.97
CA THR A 235 2.23 -16.49 21.18
C THR A 235 2.42 -17.57 20.11
N LYS A 236 2.02 -18.81 20.43
CA LYS A 236 2.04 -19.92 19.47
C LYS A 236 0.73 -20.69 19.56
N GLU A 237 -0.01 -20.70 18.46
CA GLU A 237 -1.31 -21.37 18.35
C GLU A 237 -1.40 -22.09 17.01
N ASN A 238 -1.86 -23.35 17.01
CA ASN A 238 -2.02 -24.16 15.80
C ASN A 238 -0.78 -24.20 14.89
N GLY A 239 0.43 -24.17 15.49
CA GLY A 239 1.69 -24.18 14.75
C GLY A 239 2.18 -22.81 14.27
N VAL A 240 1.35 -21.78 14.31
CA VAL A 240 1.69 -20.40 13.92
C VAL A 240 2.25 -19.64 15.11
N THR A 241 3.39 -19.00 14.93
CA THR A 241 3.99 -18.11 15.93
C THR A 241 3.64 -16.67 15.60
N THR A 242 3.05 -15.94 16.54
CA THR A 242 2.64 -14.53 16.36
C THR A 242 3.41 -13.65 17.33
N PHE A 243 4.03 -12.59 16.83
CA PHE A 243 4.63 -11.55 17.65
C PHE A 243 3.72 -10.34 17.72
N THR A 244 3.52 -9.81 18.93
CA THR A 244 2.89 -8.50 19.13
C THR A 244 3.97 -7.49 19.48
N TYR A 245 3.94 -6.33 18.82
CA TYR A 245 4.96 -5.30 18.97
C TYR A 245 4.36 -3.91 18.80
N LYS A 246 5.07 -2.89 19.28
CA LYS A 246 4.72 -1.47 19.22
C LYS A 246 5.77 -0.74 18.40
N VAL A 247 5.37 0.28 17.64
CA VAL A 247 6.29 1.17 16.92
C VAL A 247 6.09 2.62 17.35
N GLU A 248 7.16 3.39 17.42
CA GLU A 248 7.12 4.80 17.84
C GLU A 248 8.05 5.60 16.94
N GLY A 249 7.51 6.55 16.17
CA GLY A 249 8.29 7.36 15.26
C GLY A 249 7.45 7.99 14.15
N GLU A 250 8.13 8.36 13.06
CA GLU A 250 7.58 9.23 12.00
C GLU A 250 6.82 8.45 10.91
N ASP A 251 7.03 7.14 10.82
CA ASP A 251 6.32 6.27 9.88
C ASP A 251 6.02 4.90 10.49
N LEU A 252 4.88 4.79 11.15
CA LEU A 252 4.51 3.59 11.89
C LEU A 252 4.40 2.36 10.98
N TYR A 253 3.88 2.51 9.77
CA TYR A 253 3.67 1.36 8.89
C TYR A 253 5.00 0.83 8.34
N ARG A 254 5.87 1.71 7.82
CA ARG A 254 7.18 1.29 7.32
C ARG A 254 8.04 0.67 8.42
N GLN A 255 8.00 1.25 9.63
CA GLN A 255 8.62 0.67 10.82
C GLN A 255 8.06 -0.72 11.13
N ALA A 256 6.74 -0.88 11.08
CA ALA A 256 6.09 -2.13 11.45
C ALA A 256 6.35 -3.27 10.46
N ILE A 257 6.58 -3.00 9.18
CA ILE A 257 6.89 -4.05 8.18
C ILE A 257 8.36 -4.45 8.19
N ALA A 258 9.26 -3.59 8.69
CA ALA A 258 10.71 -3.79 8.74
C ALA A 258 11.17 -4.72 9.88
N PHE A 259 10.54 -5.88 10.00
CA PHE A 259 10.75 -6.84 11.09
C PHE A 259 10.65 -8.27 10.53
N TRP A 260 11.65 -9.11 10.80
CA TRP A 260 11.66 -10.53 10.40
C TRP A 260 12.40 -11.39 11.42
N LEU A 261 12.39 -12.71 11.19
CA LEU A 261 13.08 -13.66 12.06
C LEU A 261 14.30 -14.23 11.36
N GLU A 262 15.34 -14.51 12.14
CA GLU A 262 16.55 -15.19 11.68
C GLU A 262 17.00 -16.26 12.65
N ASP A 263 17.78 -17.20 12.15
CA ASP A 263 18.60 -18.09 12.98
C ASP A 263 20.03 -17.55 13.19
N ALA A 264 20.87 -18.23 13.98
CA ALA A 264 22.27 -17.83 14.18
C ALA A 264 23.10 -17.90 12.90
N ALA A 265 22.72 -18.72 11.93
CA ALA A 265 23.37 -18.82 10.62
C ALA A 265 22.99 -17.68 9.67
N GLY A 266 21.97 -16.87 10.03
CA GLY A 266 21.46 -15.79 9.21
C GLY A 266 20.42 -16.23 8.18
N THR A 267 19.87 -17.44 8.31
CA THR A 267 18.73 -17.87 7.49
C THR A 267 17.52 -17.01 7.86
N ARG A 268 16.96 -16.32 6.88
CA ARG A 268 15.79 -15.46 7.05
C ARG A 268 14.49 -16.25 6.94
N TYR A 269 13.57 -15.99 7.86
CA TYR A 269 12.22 -16.55 7.89
C TYR A 269 11.22 -15.42 7.69
N GLU A 270 10.50 -15.47 6.56
CA GLU A 270 9.47 -14.49 6.23
C GLU A 270 8.17 -14.79 6.98
N SER A 271 7.41 -13.73 7.22
CA SER A 271 6.06 -13.82 7.76
C SER A 271 5.06 -14.34 6.73
N ASP A 272 3.96 -14.88 7.22
CA ASP A 272 2.86 -15.38 6.40
C ASP A 272 2.04 -14.25 5.74
N GLY A 273 2.22 -13.00 6.18
CA GLY A 273 1.47 -11.85 5.68
C GLY A 273 2.00 -10.50 6.18
N PRO A 274 1.34 -9.39 5.83
CA PRO A 274 1.72 -8.06 6.29
C PRO A 274 1.54 -7.93 7.82
N ALA A 275 2.18 -6.92 8.39
CA ALA A 275 1.90 -6.50 9.75
C ALA A 275 0.44 -6.04 9.87
N LEU A 276 -0.31 -6.59 10.83
CA LEU A 276 -1.70 -6.25 11.08
C LEU A 276 -1.78 -5.35 12.32
N ARG A 277 -2.44 -4.20 12.23
CA ARG A 277 -2.64 -3.35 13.40
C ARG A 277 -3.54 -4.07 14.41
N VAL A 278 -3.22 -3.98 15.69
CA VAL A 278 -4.08 -4.47 16.76
C VAL A 278 -5.26 -3.53 16.93
N ASP A 279 -6.47 -4.09 16.90
CA ASP A 279 -7.71 -3.33 17.04
C ASP A 279 -7.73 -2.47 18.31
N GLY A 280 -8.20 -1.24 18.17
CA GLY A 280 -8.26 -0.27 19.27
C GLY A 280 -6.93 0.37 19.65
N THR A 281 -5.82 0.01 18.98
CA THR A 281 -4.50 0.62 19.22
C THR A 281 -4.11 1.58 18.09
N VAL A 282 -3.22 2.53 18.40
CA VAL A 282 -2.67 3.47 17.42
C VAL A 282 -1.45 2.86 16.72
N ASN A 283 -0.58 2.19 17.47
CA ASN A 283 0.77 1.85 17.01
C ASN A 283 1.21 0.43 17.41
N GLN A 284 0.29 -0.45 17.76
CA GLN A 284 0.61 -1.87 17.98
C GLN A 284 0.22 -2.71 16.78
N TYR A 285 1.06 -3.69 16.49
CA TYR A 285 0.96 -4.56 15.34
C TYR A 285 1.22 -6.01 15.73
N GLN A 286 0.71 -6.91 14.90
CA GLN A 286 0.95 -8.34 14.95
C GLN A 286 1.53 -8.83 13.64
N LYS A 287 2.48 -9.77 13.73
CA LYS A 287 3.05 -10.45 12.58
C LYS A 287 3.22 -11.94 12.87
N SER A 288 2.79 -12.76 11.91
CA SER A 288 2.63 -14.20 12.06
C SER A 288 3.59 -14.98 11.17
N PHE A 289 4.08 -16.10 11.68
CA PHE A 289 5.07 -16.95 11.02
C PHE A 289 4.69 -18.42 11.19
N SER A 290 4.44 -19.11 10.07
CA SER A 290 4.21 -20.55 10.03
C SER A 290 5.52 -21.35 10.05
N LYS A 291 6.63 -20.71 9.68
CA LYS A 291 7.99 -21.26 9.78
C LYS A 291 8.82 -20.35 10.67
N THR A 292 9.45 -20.91 11.69
CA THR A 292 10.33 -20.18 12.61
C THR A 292 11.62 -20.95 12.85
N PRO A 293 12.71 -20.27 13.21
CA PRO A 293 13.87 -20.91 13.82
C PRO A 293 13.49 -21.75 15.06
N PRO A 294 14.35 -22.70 15.46
CA PRO A 294 14.30 -23.29 16.80
C PRO A 294 14.26 -22.21 17.89
N ALA A 295 13.57 -22.48 18.99
CA ALA A 295 13.34 -21.46 20.02
C ALA A 295 14.62 -20.95 20.69
N ASP A 296 15.63 -21.82 20.81
CA ASP A 296 16.96 -21.52 21.32
C ASP A 296 17.89 -20.87 20.28
N ASP A 297 17.42 -20.72 19.04
CA ASP A 297 18.14 -20.11 17.92
C ASP A 297 17.30 -19.03 17.22
N LEU A 298 16.34 -18.45 17.93
CA LEU A 298 15.41 -17.46 17.39
C LEU A 298 15.96 -16.05 17.61
N TYR A 299 16.22 -15.34 16.52
CA TYR A 299 16.58 -13.94 16.52
C TYR A 299 15.50 -13.11 15.85
N ILE A 300 15.31 -11.91 16.39
CA ILE A 300 14.49 -10.86 15.81
C ILE A 300 15.44 -9.85 15.17
N THR A 301 15.15 -9.50 13.92
CA THR A 301 15.95 -8.56 13.16
C THR A 301 15.09 -7.42 12.64
N THR A 302 15.64 -6.21 12.69
CA THR A 302 15.10 -5.00 12.08
C THR A 302 16.21 -4.20 11.40
N VAL A 303 15.85 -3.07 10.78
CA VAL A 303 16.79 -2.18 10.09
C VAL A 303 16.68 -0.74 10.54
N SER A 304 17.82 -0.05 10.50
CA SER A 304 17.85 1.41 10.60
C SER A 304 17.23 2.05 9.36
N MET A 305 16.46 3.11 9.54
CA MET A 305 15.83 3.89 8.49
C MET A 305 15.95 5.38 8.80
N ASP A 306 16.05 6.16 7.73
CA ASP A 306 15.97 7.61 7.81
C ASP A 306 14.53 8.06 8.05
N ALA A 307 14.38 9.17 8.78
CA ALA A 307 13.10 9.83 8.90
C ALA A 307 12.65 10.40 7.53
N PRO A 308 11.35 10.42 7.23
CA PRO A 308 10.84 11.12 6.05
C PRO A 308 11.15 12.61 6.14
N ASN A 309 11.38 13.24 4.98
CA ASN A 309 11.37 14.69 4.88
C ASN A 309 9.92 15.15 4.72
N TYR A 310 9.41 15.92 5.67
CA TYR A 310 8.08 16.51 5.59
C TYR A 310 8.10 17.75 4.69
N LEU A 311 7.15 17.82 3.76
CA LEU A 311 6.88 19.02 2.98
C LEU A 311 5.76 19.80 3.68
N GLU A 312 6.08 20.36 4.85
CA GLU A 312 5.14 20.97 5.80
C GLU A 312 4.28 22.06 5.16
N GLU A 313 4.82 22.78 4.18
CA GLU A 313 4.13 23.84 3.47
C GLU A 313 2.92 23.36 2.65
N PHE A 314 2.88 22.06 2.33
CA PHE A 314 1.76 21.41 1.67
C PHE A 314 0.83 20.66 2.63
N GLU A 315 1.10 20.65 3.94
CA GLU A 315 0.23 20.01 4.92
C GLU A 315 -1.17 20.66 4.93
N ILE A 316 -2.20 19.81 4.97
CA ILE A 316 -3.59 20.23 5.19
C ILE A 316 -4.27 19.41 6.28
N THR A 317 -5.18 20.04 7.01
CA THR A 317 -6.13 19.37 7.90
C THR A 317 -7.55 19.67 7.44
N ILE A 318 -8.34 18.62 7.26
CA ILE A 318 -9.70 18.65 6.75
C ILE A 318 -10.64 18.34 7.90
N LYS A 319 -11.58 19.24 8.20
CA LYS A 319 -12.67 18.97 9.13
C LYS A 319 -13.79 18.25 8.38
N LEU A 320 -14.25 17.13 8.92
CA LEU A 320 -15.24 16.24 8.31
C LEU A 320 -16.58 16.22 9.06
N LYS A 321 -16.57 16.69 10.32
CA LYS A 321 -17.75 16.94 11.14
C LYS A 321 -17.71 18.37 11.64
N GLU A 322 -18.89 18.97 11.77
CA GLU A 322 -19.09 20.26 12.46
C GLU A 322 -19.17 20.05 13.97
#